data_AF-A0A2M8PMG6-F1
#
_entry.id   AF-A0A2M8PMG6-F1
#
_cell.length_a   1.000
_cell.length_b   1.000
_cell.length_c   1.000
_cell.angle_alpha   90.00
_cell.angle_beta   90.00
_cell.angle_gamma   90.00
#
_symmetry.space_group_name_H-M   'P 1'
#
loop_
_entity.id
_entity.type
_entity.pdbx_description
1 polymer ?
#
loop_
_entity_poly.entity_id
_entity_poly.type
_entity_poly.pdbx_seq_one_letter_code
_entity_poly.pdbx_strand_id
1 'polypeptide(L)' 'ILDPTAKVTAGYKPVMPTFKGQLNEVEVLQLIAYIKSIGKSGE' A
#
# COMPACT_ATOMS: atom_id res chain seq x y z
N ILE A 1 -2.95 -0.86 -2.94
CA ILE A 1 -2.81 0.56 -2.52
C ILE A 1 -3.67 1.51 -3.35
N LEU A 2 -3.68 1.39 -4.68
CA LEU A 2 -4.51 2.24 -5.54
C LEU A 2 -6.01 1.90 -5.44
N ASP A 3 -6.32 0.61 -5.38
CA ASP A 3 -7.65 0.11 -5.01
C ASP A 3 -7.51 -0.77 -3.75
N PRO A 4 -7.72 -0.20 -2.56
CA PRO A 4 -7.61 -0.94 -1.31
C PRO A 4 -8.83 -1.83 -1.05
N THR A 5 -9.96 -1.62 -1.74
CA THR A 5 -11.18 -2.42 -1.59
C THR A 5 -11.18 -3.68 -2.44
N ALA A 6 -10.31 -3.76 -3.47
CA ALA A 6 -10.20 -4.92 -4.35
C ALA A 6 -9.85 -6.23 -3.62
N LYS A 7 -9.10 -6.15 -2.51
CA LYS A 7 -8.75 -7.30 -1.66
C LYS A 7 -8.74 -6.88 -0.19
N VAL A 8 -9.87 -7.06 0.48
CA VAL A 8 -9.99 -6.84 1.92
C VAL A 8 -9.56 -8.12 2.64
N THR A 9 -8.60 -8.02 3.54
CA THR A 9 -8.18 -9.14 4.40
C THR A 9 -9.28 -9.52 5.39
N ALA A 10 -9.52 -10.81 5.55
CA ALA A 10 -10.50 -11.34 6.49
C ALA A 10 -10.24 -10.79 7.91
N GLY A 11 -11.31 -10.34 8.58
CA GLY A 11 -11.23 -9.75 9.93
C GLY A 11 -10.96 -8.24 9.97
N TYR A 12 -10.71 -7.59 8.83
CA TYR A 12 -10.49 -6.14 8.77
C TYR A 12 -11.65 -5.40 8.11
N LYS A 13 -12.04 -4.27 8.68
CA LYS A 13 -12.98 -3.34 8.03
C LYS A 13 -12.26 -2.63 6.88
N PRO A 14 -12.91 -2.36 5.74
CA PRO A 14 -12.32 -1.65 4.60
C PRO A 14 -12.19 -0.14 4.89
N VAL A 15 -11.34 0.20 5.85
CA VAL A 15 -11.10 1.59 6.31
C VAL A 15 -9.98 2.28 5.52
N MET A 16 -9.23 1.53 4.71
CA MET A 16 -8.11 2.09 3.95
C MET A 16 -8.64 2.99 2.82
N PRO A 17 -8.26 4.28 2.78
CA PRO A 17 -8.65 5.18 1.71
C PRO A 17 -7.93 4.83 0.41
N THR A 18 -8.55 5.12 -0.73
CA THR A 18 -7.91 5.00 -2.04
C THR A 18 -6.91 6.13 -2.24
N PHE A 19 -5.76 5.80 -2.85
CA PHE A 19 -4.74 6.76 -3.27
C PHE A 19 -4.73 6.98 -4.80
N LYS A 20 -5.78 6.54 -5.50
CA LYS A 20 -5.89 6.64 -6.96
C LYS A 20 -5.90 8.11 -7.39
N GLY A 21 -4.95 8.49 -8.26
CA GLY A 21 -4.82 9.86 -8.77
C GLY A 21 -4.11 10.84 -7.83
N GLN A 22 -3.66 10.39 -6.66
CA GLN A 22 -2.88 11.22 -5.72
C GLN A 22 -1.37 11.00 -5.84
N LEU A 23 -0.96 9.87 -6.41
CA LEU A 23 0.44 9.48 -6.57
C LEU A 23 0.78 9.32 -8.05
N ASN A 24 1.94 9.84 -8.45
CA ASN A 24 2.53 9.54 -9.76
C ASN A 24 3.28 8.19 -9.75
N GLU A 25 3.64 7.67 -10.92
CA GLU A 25 4.27 6.33 -11.02
C GLU A 25 5.58 6.20 -10.24
N VAL A 26 6.38 7.27 -10.19
CA VAL A 26 7.66 7.29 -9.47
C VAL A 26 7.44 7.19 -7.96
N GLU A 27 6.47 7.92 -7.42
CA GLU A 27 6.10 7.88 -6.01
C GLU A 27 5.56 6.51 -5.62
N VAL A 28 4.76 5.87 -6.49
CA VAL A 28 4.27 4.50 -6.27
C VAL A 28 5.44 3.51 -6.17
N LEU A 29 6.44 3.62 -7.05
CA LEU A 29 7.64 2.77 -7.01
C LEU A 29 8.46 2.97 -5.72
N GLN A 30 8.61 4.21 -5.27
CA GLN A 30 9.28 4.52 -4.00
C GLN A 30 8.53 3.93 -2.80
N LEU A 31 7.20 4.03 -2.79
CA LEU A 31 6.37 3.47 -1.73
C LEU A 31 6.47 1.93 -1.69
N ILE A 32 6.50 1.28 -2.85
CA ILE A 32 6.72 -0.17 -2.96
C ILE A 32 8.09 -0.55 -2.41
N ALA A 33 9.13 0.19 -2.76
CA ALA A 33 10.49 -0.05 -2.27
C ALA A 33 10.57 0.09 -0.74
N TYR A 34 9.94 1.11 -0.17
CA TYR A 34 9.88 1.33 1.27
C TYR A 34 9.11 0.21 2.02
N ILE A 35 7.94 -0.19 1.52
CA ILE A 35 7.17 -1.29 2.10
C ILE A 35 7.99 -2.59 2.08
N LYS A 36 8.74 -2.85 1.00
CA LYS A 36 9.64 -4.01 0.91
C LYS A 36 10.81 -3.94 1.89
N SER A 37 11.34 -2.76 2.21
CA SER A 37 12.44 -2.64 3.18
C SER A 37 12.00 -2.86 4.63
N ILE A 38 10.76 -2.51 4.99
CA ILE A 38 10.24 -2.66 6.36
C ILE A 38 10.28 -4.13 6.82
N GLY A 39 9.97 -5.09 5.94
CA GLY A 39 10.05 -6.52 6.26
C GLY A 39 11.47 -7.08 6.40
N LYS A 40 12.50 -6.29 6.10
CA LYS A 40 13.92 -6.68 6.15
C LYS A 40 14.68 -6.07 7.33
N SER A 41 14.04 -5.15 8.06
CA SER A 41 14.62 -4.44 9.23
C SER A 41 14.11 -4.97 10.57
N GLY A 42 13.47 -6.14 10.58
CA GLY A 42 12.97 -6.82 11.78
C GLY A 42 13.66 -8.16 12.04
N GLU A 43 14.99 -8.19 11.97
CA GLU A 43 15.83 -9.29 12.47
C GLU A 43 16.57 -8.84 13.73
#